data_AF-A0A4V2R8M1-F1
#
_entry.id   AF-A0A4V2R8M1-F1
#
_cell.length_a   1.000
_cell.length_b   1.000
_cell.length_c   1.000
_cell.angle_alpha   90.00
_cell.angle_beta   90.00
_cell.angle_gamma   90.00
#
_symmetry.space_group_name_H-M   'P 1'
#
loop_
_entity.id
_entity.type
_entity.pdbx_description
1 polymer ?
#
loop_
_entity_poly.entity_id
_entity_poly.type
_entity_poly.pdbx_seq_one_letter_code
_entity_poly.pdbx_strand_id
1 'polypeptide(L)' 'MDEMKKNPVLSAILERFIGQQAKGLEKYGELVNLDSYSLIEWIEHAQQEITDQLIYLECIKQKLIGSGQ' A
#
# COMPACT_ATOMS: atom_id res chain seq x y z
N MET A 1 0.91 -5.30 24.14
CA MET A 1 0.10 -4.78 23.02
C MET A 1 -0.28 -3.32 23.21
N ASP A 2 -0.56 -2.88 24.45
CA ASP A 2 -0.98 -1.51 24.77
C ASP A 2 0.15 -0.46 24.68
N GLU A 3 1.41 -0.83 24.95
CA GLU A 3 2.54 0.10 24.80
C GLU A 3 2.90 0.41 23.33
N MET A 4 2.71 -0.53 22.40
CA MET A 4 2.98 -0.28 20.97
C MET A 4 2.00 0.73 20.36
N LYS A 5 0.77 0.82 20.88
CA LYS A 5 -0.24 1.81 20.46
C LYS A 5 0.03 3.22 20.98
N LYS A 6 0.97 3.42 21.91
CA LYS A 6 1.33 4.77 22.39
C LYS A 6 2.22 5.52 21.42
N ASN A 7 2.83 4.85 20.45
CA ASN A 7 3.57 5.52 19.39
C ASN A 7 2.58 6.10 18.36
N PRO A 8 2.46 7.44 18.25
CA PRO A 8 1.49 8.06 17.34
C PRO A 8 1.80 7.79 15.86
N VAL A 9 3.09 7.65 15.50
CA VAL A 9 3.51 7.33 14.13
C VAL A 9 3.10 5.91 13.76
N LEU A 10 3.35 4.94 14.66
CA LEU A 10 2.95 3.55 14.41
C LEU A 10 1.43 3.41 14.34
N SER A 11 0.70 4.11 15.21
CA SER A 11 -0.77 4.09 15.21
C SER A 11 -1.35 4.63 13.91
N ALA A 12 -0.82 5.75 13.40
CA ALA A 12 -1.24 6.30 12.11
C ALA A 12 -0.97 5.36 10.94
N ILE A 13 0.13 4.60 10.97
CA ILE A 13 0.42 3.60 9.93
C ILE A 13 -0.55 2.41 10.03
N LEU A 14 -0.82 1.91 11.23
CA LEU A 14 -1.78 0.82 11.45
C LEU A 14 -3.19 1.21 10.99
N GLU A 15 -3.64 2.43 11.28
CA GLU A 15 -4.92 2.96 10.81
C GLU A 15 -4.99 2.99 9.28
N ARG A 16 -3.90 3.31 8.59
CA ARG A 16 -3.85 3.25 7.12
C ARG A 16 -4.03 1.83 6.60
N PHE A 17 -3.39 0.84 7.21
CA PHE A 17 -3.57 -0.57 6.83
C PHE A 17 -5.03 -1.03 7.02
N ILE A 18 -5.63 -0.69 8.17
CA ILE A 18 -7.04 -1.00 8.45
C ILE A 18 -7.95 -0.31 7.41
N GLY A 19 -7.71 0.97 7.12
CA GLY A 19 -8.46 1.71 6.12
C GLY A 19 -8.34 1.13 4.71
N GLN A 20 -7.15 0.65 4.32
CA GLN A 20 -6.96 -0.01 3.04
C GLN A 20 -7.73 -1.33 2.94
N GLN A 21 -7.76 -2.14 4.01
CA GLN A 21 -8.57 -3.36 4.06
C GLN A 21 -10.07 -3.04 3.90
N ALA A 22 -10.56 -1.98 4.56
CA ALA A 22 -11.96 -1.55 4.45
C ALA A 22 -12.31 -1.10 3.01
N LYS A 23 -11.43 -0.34 2.34
CA LYS A 23 -11.63 0.04 0.94
C LYS A 23 -11.59 -1.15 -0.01
N GLY A 24 -10.70 -2.12 0.25
CA GLY A 24 -10.66 -3.37 -0.51
C GLY A 24 -11.98 -4.14 -0.38
N LEU A 25 -12.49 -4.26 0.84
CA LEU A 25 -13.79 -4.88 1.11
C LEU A 25 -14.94 -4.17 0.39
N GLU A 26 -14.97 -2.83 0.42
CA GLU A 26 -15.98 -2.04 -0.30
C GLU A 26 -15.90 -2.24 -1.82
N LYS A 27 -14.69 -2.31 -2.38
CA LYS A 27 -14.45 -2.41 -3.83
C LYS A 27 -14.69 -3.82 -4.38
N TYR A 28 -14.27 -4.85 -3.66
CA TYR A 28 -14.25 -6.23 -4.15
C TYR A 28 -15.29 -7.13 -3.46
N GLY A 29 -15.96 -6.65 -2.40
CA GLY A 29 -16.95 -7.42 -1.64
C GLY A 29 -16.36 -8.44 -0.67
N GLU A 30 -15.04 -8.61 -0.66
CA GLU A 30 -14.32 -9.52 0.23
C GLU A 30 -12.99 -8.94 0.73
N LEU A 31 -12.49 -9.51 1.84
CA LEU A 31 -11.15 -9.23 2.32
C LEU A 31 -10.15 -10.12 1.60
N VAL A 32 -8.99 -9.55 1.29
CA VAL A 32 -7.81 -10.31 0.87
C VAL A 32 -7.52 -11.43 1.87
N ASN A 33 -7.45 -12.65 1.37
CA ASN A 33 -7.20 -13.87 2.13
C ASN A 33 -6.36 -14.86 1.29
N LEU A 34 -6.04 -16.02 1.88
CA LEU A 34 -5.16 -17.00 1.24
C LEU A 34 -5.71 -17.59 -0.06
N ASP A 35 -7.04 -17.58 -0.21
CA ASP A 35 -7.75 -18.12 -1.38
C ASP A 35 -8.05 -17.05 -2.43
N SER A 36 -7.69 -15.78 -2.20
CA SER A 36 -7.97 -14.68 -3.14
C SER A 36 -7.26 -14.83 -4.48
N TYR A 37 -6.07 -15.44 -4.50
CA TYR A 37 -5.25 -15.62 -5.70
C TYR A 37 -4.43 -16.91 -5.61
N SER A 38 -4.08 -17.49 -6.76
CA SER A 38 -3.02 -18.48 -6.85
C SER A 38 -1.66 -17.87 -6.50
N LEU A 39 -0.66 -18.71 -6.21
CA LEU A 39 0.69 -18.22 -5.87
C LEU A 39 1.33 -17.38 -6.99
N ILE A 40 1.05 -17.71 -8.25
CA ILE A 40 1.56 -16.94 -9.40
C ILE A 40 0.88 -15.58 -9.47
N GLU A 41 -0.44 -15.54 -9.36
CA GLU A 41 -1.20 -14.28 -9.35
C GLU A 41 -0.79 -13.37 -8.19
N TRP A 42 -0.49 -13.93 -7.00
CA TRP A 42 0.09 -13.19 -5.88
C TRP A 42 1.41 -12.49 -6.24
N ILE A 43 2.30 -13.21 -6.94
CA ILE A 43 3.58 -12.67 -7.40
C ILE A 43 3.35 -11.58 -8.44
N GLU A 44 2.47 -11.82 -9.42
CA GLU A 44 2.16 -10.87 -10.48
C GLU A 44 1.54 -9.58 -9.94
N HIS A 45 0.59 -9.68 -9.01
CA HIS A 45 0.01 -8.51 -8.32
C HIS A 45 1.07 -7.74 -7.54
N ALA A 46 1.96 -8.42 -6.80
CA ALA A 46 3.04 -7.75 -6.09
C ALA A 46 4.01 -7.02 -7.05
N GLN A 47 4.32 -7.63 -8.20
CA GLN A 47 5.16 -7.00 -9.24
C GLN A 47 4.51 -5.77 -9.85
N GLN A 48 3.19 -5.80 -10.11
CA GLN A 48 2.42 -4.65 -10.59
C GLN A 48 2.46 -3.50 -9.58
N GLU A 49 2.16 -3.76 -8.31
CA GLU A 49 2.16 -2.74 -7.25
C GLU A 49 3.55 -2.11 -7.04
N ILE A 50 4.63 -2.89 -7.12
CA ILE A 50 6.00 -2.38 -7.06
C ILE A 50 6.33 -1.51 -8.28
N THR A 51 5.84 -1.90 -9.47
CA THR A 51 6.03 -1.12 -10.70
C THR A 51 5.34 0.25 -10.59
N ASP A 52 4.10 0.28 -10.09
CA ASP A 52 3.37 1.53 -9.86
C ASP A 52 4.09 2.43 -8.85
N GLN A 53 4.62 1.86 -7.76
CA GLN A 53 5.45 2.60 -6.80
C GLN A 53 6.71 3.19 -7.46
N LEU A 54 7.40 2.43 -8.30
CA LEU A 54 8.58 2.91 -9.03
C LEU A 54 8.23 4.10 -9.94
N ILE A 55 7.11 4.03 -10.66
CA ILE A 55 6.62 5.12 -11.51
C ILE A 55 6.35 6.37 -10.66
N TYR A 56 5.69 6.22 -9.51
CA TYR A 56 5.41 7.36 -8.61
C TYR A 56 6.69 8.02 -8.10
N LEU A 57 7.67 7.22 -7.68
CA LEU A 57 8.96 7.74 -7.24
C LEU A 57 9.70 8.47 -8.35
N GLU A 58 9.66 7.95 -9.59
CA GLU A 58 10.25 8.64 -10.74
C GLU A 58 9.56 9.97 -11.01
N CYS A 59 8.22 10.01 -11.00
CA CYS A 59 7.46 11.25 -11.15
C CYS A 59 7.82 12.28 -10.06
N ILE A 60 7.95 11.85 -8.80
CA ILE A 60 8.34 12.73 -7.69
C ILE A 60 9.76 13.26 -7.93
N LYS A 61 10.72 12.40 -8.28
CA LYS A 61 12.10 12.78 -8.58
C LYS A 61 12.16 13.83 -9.69
N GLN A 62 11.46 13.61 -10.79
CA GLN A 62 11.39 14.54 -11.92
C GLN A 62 10.78 15.89 -11.51
N LYS A 63 9.69 15.88 -10.72
CA LYS A 63 9.11 17.11 -10.18
C LYS A 63 10.10 17.89 -9.32
N LEU A 64 10.84 17.22 -8.43
CA LEU A 64 11.83 17.89 -7.58
C LEU A 64 13.00 18.47 -8.38
N ILE A 65 13.48 17.77 -9.41
CA ILE A 65 14.53 18.27 -10.31
C ILE A 65 14.03 19.45 -11.15
N GLY A 66 12.85 19.32 -11.76
CA GLY A 66 12.25 20.37 -12.59
C GLY A 66 11.77 21.59 -11.82
N SER A 67 11.57 21.48 -10.50
CA SER A 67 11.22 22.61 -9.61
C SER A 67 12.45 23.40 -9.13
N GLY A 68 13.66 22.96 -9.49
CA GLY A 68 14.94 23.60 -9.14
C GLY A 68 15.58 24.42 -10.25
N GLN A 69 14.86 24.71 -11.34
CA GLN A 69 15.25 25.62 -12.42
C GLN A 69 14.47 26.93 -12.37
#